data_AF-A0A523U7W5-F1
#
_entry.id   AF-A0A523U7W5-F1
#
_cell.length_a   1.000
_cell.length_b   1.000
_cell.length_c   1.000
_cell.angle_alpha   90.00
_cell.angle_beta   90.00
_cell.angle_gamma   90.00
#
_symmetry.space_group_name_H-M   'P 1'
#
loop_
_entity.id
_entity.type
_entity.pdbx_description
1 polymer ?
#
loop_
_entity_poly.entity_id
_entity_poly.type
_entity_poly.pdbx_seq_one_letter_code
_entity_poly.pdbx_strand_id
1 'polypeptide(L)'
;MKLGLPLKLGIAVVLLFAAVIATCLLWTPLRLRYYVSYYYSDDPQEIERGIKGLQSIGIKGVSELEQLTLDELKHDPGKHLATVSDVLISDKPKGIDILARILAGGSEEASFLEKHWACFNAPVKTHEDGVYPLHLAAKKGWKDAAALLLAKGADVDAK
;
A
#
# COMPACT_ATOMS: atom_id res chain seq x y z
N MET A 1 -26.46 -51.16 -2.01
CA MET A 1 -27.51 -50.77 -2.99
C MET A 1 -26.84 -50.20 -4.23
N LYS A 2 -27.14 -50.68 -5.44
CA LYS A 2 -26.60 -50.12 -6.69
C LYS A 2 -27.35 -48.83 -7.00
N LEU A 3 -26.68 -47.68 -6.93
CA LEU A 3 -27.24 -46.38 -7.32
C LEU A 3 -27.63 -46.40 -8.81
N GLY A 4 -28.83 -45.94 -9.13
CA GLY A 4 -29.30 -45.81 -10.51
C GLY A 4 -28.42 -44.86 -11.33
N LEU A 5 -28.25 -45.16 -12.62
CA LEU A 5 -27.48 -44.34 -13.56
C LEU A 5 -27.81 -42.83 -13.52
N PRO A 6 -29.09 -42.38 -13.49
CA PRO A 6 -29.41 -40.95 -13.42
C PRO A 6 -28.97 -40.28 -12.12
N LEU A 7 -28.99 -41.01 -10.99
CA LEU A 7 -28.56 -40.48 -9.70
C LEU A 7 -27.03 -40.29 -9.64
N LYS A 8 -26.26 -41.20 -10.25
CA LYS A 8 -24.80 -41.04 -10.37
C LYS A 8 -24.44 -39.81 -11.20
N LEU A 9 -25.17 -39.58 -12.30
CA LEU A 9 -24.96 -38.40 -13.14
C LEU A 9 -25.26 -37.11 -12.38
N GLY A 10 -26.37 -37.05 -11.64
CA GLY A 10 -26.71 -35.90 -10.81
C GLY A 10 -25.64 -35.58 -9.76
N ILE A 11 -25.15 -36.59 -9.03
CA ILE A 11 -24.07 -36.42 -8.05
C ILE A 11 -22.79 -35.91 -8.71
N ALA A 12 -22.40 -36.47 -9.87
CA ALA A 12 -21.19 -36.05 -10.58
C ALA A 12 -21.25 -34.58 -11.01
N VAL A 13 -22.40 -34.13 -11.52
CA VAL A 13 -22.62 -32.72 -11.91
C VAL A 13 -22.48 -31.81 -10.69
N VAL A 14 -23.13 -32.13 -9.58
CA VAL A 14 -23.06 -31.32 -8.35
C VAL A 14 -21.62 -31.23 -7.83
N LEU A 15 -20.87 -32.33 -7.82
CA LEU A 15 -19.47 -32.34 -7.39
C LEU A 15 -18.57 -31.49 -8.30
N LEU A 16 -18.82 -31.51 -9.61
CA LEU A 16 -18.10 -30.67 -10.57
C LEU A 16 -18.35 -29.18 -10.30
N PHE A 17 -19.61 -28.78 -10.15
CA PHE A 17 -19.95 -27.39 -9.82
C PHE A 17 -19.35 -26.97 -8.47
N ALA A 18 -19.40 -27.84 -7.45
CA ALA A 18 -18.80 -27.57 -6.15
C ALA A 18 -17.28 -27.35 -6.27
N ALA A 19 -16.57 -28.16 -7.07
CA ALA A 19 -15.13 -28.01 -7.29
C ALA A 19 -14.78 -26.70 -8.02
N VAL A 20 -15.58 -26.34 -9.04
CA VAL A 20 -15.40 -25.07 -9.77
C VAL A 20 -15.63 -23.88 -8.85
N ILE A 21 -16.74 -23.88 -8.10
CA ILE A 21 -17.05 -22.83 -7.13
C ILE A 21 -15.96 -22.72 -6.07
N ALA A 22 -15.51 -23.84 -5.50
CA ALA A 22 -14.42 -23.85 -4.52
C ALA A 22 -13.14 -23.22 -5.09
N THR A 23 -12.78 -23.56 -6.32
CA THR A 23 -11.62 -22.97 -7.02
C THR A 23 -11.78 -21.46 -7.19
N CYS A 24 -12.96 -21.01 -7.65
CA CYS A 24 -13.26 -19.58 -7.80
C CYS A 24 -13.22 -18.82 -6.46
N LEU A 25 -13.71 -19.43 -5.38
CA LEU A 25 -13.73 -18.83 -4.05
C LEU A 25 -12.32 -18.76 -3.43
N LEU A 26 -11.48 -19.76 -3.67
CA LEU A 26 -10.10 -19.80 -3.17
C LEU A 26 -9.14 -18.89 -3.95
N TRP A 27 -9.46 -18.55 -5.20
CA TRP A 27 -8.58 -17.74 -6.06
C TRP A 27 -8.22 -16.37 -5.46
N THR A 28 -9.21 -15.61 -4.99
CA THR A 28 -9.02 -14.27 -4.43
C THR A 28 -8.16 -14.25 -3.16
N PRO A 29 -8.43 -15.04 -2.10
CA PRO A 29 -7.59 -15.05 -0.91
C PRO A 29 -6.17 -15.57 -1.18
N LEU A 30 -6.00 -16.50 -2.13
CA LEU A 30 -4.66 -16.96 -2.53
C LEU A 30 -3.87 -15.83 -3.22
N ARG A 31 -4.50 -15.11 -4.15
CA ARG A 31 -3.86 -13.94 -4.80
C ARG A 31 -3.52 -12.83 -3.83
N LEU A 32 -4.38 -12.55 -2.84
CA LEU A 32 -4.07 -11.60 -1.78
C LEU A 32 -2.80 -12.02 -1.06
N ARG A 33 -2.76 -13.23 -0.48
CA ARG A 33 -1.59 -13.72 0.26
C ARG A 33 -0.32 -13.72 -0.58
N TYR A 34 -0.42 -14.07 -1.85
CA TYR A 34 0.69 -14.02 -2.80
C TYR A 34 1.24 -12.59 -2.91
N TYR A 35 0.43 -11.59 -3.23
CA TYR A 35 0.93 -10.22 -3.37
C TYR A 35 1.30 -9.55 -2.05
N VAL A 36 0.69 -9.94 -0.93
CA VAL A 36 1.14 -9.53 0.41
C VAL A 36 2.55 -10.03 0.70
N SER A 37 2.93 -11.22 0.25
CA SER A 37 4.32 -11.67 0.41
C SER A 37 5.33 -10.82 -0.36
N TYR A 38 4.94 -10.26 -1.52
CA TYR A 38 5.77 -9.33 -2.27
C TYR A 38 5.83 -7.94 -1.64
N TYR A 39 4.74 -7.52 -0.98
CA TYR A 39 4.69 -6.26 -0.24
C TYR A 39 5.78 -6.18 0.83
N TYR A 40 6.01 -7.27 1.59
CA TYR A 40 7.04 -7.34 2.64
C TYR A 40 8.47 -7.62 2.14
N SER A 41 8.72 -7.52 0.83
CA SER A 41 10.05 -7.70 0.28
C SER A 41 10.94 -6.50 0.59
N ASP A 42 12.25 -6.70 0.71
CA ASP A 42 13.22 -5.60 0.80
C ASP A 42 13.55 -4.98 -0.57
N ASP A 43 13.18 -5.65 -1.67
CA ASP A 43 13.43 -5.19 -3.05
C ASP A 43 12.30 -4.26 -3.54
N PRO A 44 12.59 -2.99 -3.89
CA PRO A 44 11.60 -2.06 -4.42
C PRO A 44 10.80 -2.60 -5.62
N GLN A 45 11.42 -3.40 -6.50
CA GLN A 45 10.72 -3.96 -7.67
C GLN A 45 9.68 -5.01 -7.26
N GLU A 46 9.99 -5.80 -6.24
CA GLU A 46 9.06 -6.79 -5.71
C GLU A 46 7.94 -6.11 -4.93
N ILE A 47 8.24 -5.07 -4.14
CA ILE A 47 7.21 -4.23 -3.48
C ILE A 47 6.25 -3.65 -4.53
N GLU A 48 6.78 -3.09 -5.63
CA GLU A 48 5.97 -2.56 -6.74
C GLU A 48 5.04 -3.62 -7.34
N ARG A 49 5.53 -4.84 -7.56
CA ARG A 49 4.69 -5.95 -8.01
C ARG A 49 3.62 -6.32 -6.99
N GLY A 50 3.95 -6.33 -5.70
CA GLY A 50 3.01 -6.55 -4.61
C GLY A 50 1.89 -5.52 -4.61
N ILE A 51 2.23 -4.24 -4.63
CA ILE A 51 1.28 -3.11 -4.65
C ILE A 51 0.38 -3.17 -5.89
N LYS A 52 0.96 -3.25 -7.09
CA LYS A 52 0.19 -3.34 -8.34
C LYS A 52 -0.69 -4.59 -8.38
N GLY A 53 -0.18 -5.71 -7.85
CA GLY A 53 -0.91 -6.96 -7.72
C GLY A 53 -2.14 -6.82 -6.82
N LEU A 54 -1.98 -6.23 -5.64
CA LEU A 54 -3.07 -5.94 -4.70
C LEU A 54 -4.11 -5.00 -5.34
N GLN A 55 -3.68 -3.92 -5.98
CA GLN A 55 -4.59 -3.02 -6.71
C GLN A 55 -5.36 -3.76 -7.83
N SER A 56 -4.73 -4.72 -8.52
CA SER A 56 -5.39 -5.49 -9.60
C SER A 56 -6.50 -6.43 -9.13
N ILE A 57 -6.55 -6.74 -7.82
CA ILE A 57 -7.63 -7.53 -7.21
C ILE A 57 -8.90 -6.68 -7.06
N GLY A 58 -8.77 -5.35 -7.07
CA GLY A 58 -9.86 -4.41 -6.86
C GLY A 58 -10.03 -4.03 -5.39
N ILE A 59 -11.26 -3.72 -4.98
CA ILE A 59 -11.57 -3.15 -3.65
C ILE A 59 -10.92 -3.94 -2.52
N LYS A 60 -11.03 -5.27 -2.53
CA LYS A 60 -10.46 -6.11 -1.47
C LYS A 60 -8.94 -5.98 -1.35
N GLY A 61 -8.23 -5.92 -2.47
CA GLY A 61 -6.76 -5.79 -2.45
C GLY A 61 -6.30 -4.38 -2.12
N VAL A 62 -7.05 -3.35 -2.54
CA VAL A 62 -6.80 -1.97 -2.11
C VAL A 62 -7.02 -1.81 -0.61
N SER A 63 -8.10 -2.35 -0.06
CA SER A 63 -8.35 -2.33 1.39
C SER A 63 -7.28 -3.07 2.18
N GLU A 64 -6.79 -4.22 1.67
CA GLU A 64 -5.66 -4.93 2.27
C GLU A 64 -4.39 -4.07 2.26
N LEU A 65 -4.06 -3.46 1.12
CA LEU A 65 -2.90 -2.58 0.99
C LEU A 65 -2.97 -1.37 1.93
N GLU A 66 -4.14 -0.76 2.06
CA GLU A 66 -4.39 0.33 3.01
C GLU A 66 -4.16 -0.14 4.45
N GLN A 67 -4.67 -1.32 4.82
CA GLN A 67 -4.46 -1.89 6.15
C GLN A 67 -3.00 -2.18 6.45
N LEU A 68 -2.29 -2.84 5.53
CA LEU A 68 -0.86 -3.15 5.70
C LEU A 68 -0.02 -1.89 5.89
N THR A 69 -0.25 -0.88 5.05
CA THR A 69 0.51 0.38 5.09
C THR A 69 0.17 1.18 6.35
N LEU A 70 -1.11 1.19 6.76
CA LEU A 70 -1.54 1.84 7.99
C LEU A 70 -1.00 1.15 9.25
N ASP A 71 -0.94 -0.18 9.25
CA ASP A 71 -0.40 -0.95 10.37
C ASP A 71 1.10 -0.73 10.50
N GLU A 72 1.84 -0.70 9.39
CA GLU A 72 3.27 -0.38 9.41
C GLU A 72 3.53 1.05 9.90
N LEU A 73 2.74 2.03 9.43
CA LEU A 73 2.81 3.42 9.87
C LEU A 73 2.60 3.58 11.39
N LYS A 74 1.74 2.76 12.00
CA LYS A 74 1.44 2.83 13.44
C LYS A 74 2.49 2.19 14.35
N HIS A 75 3.15 1.13 13.90
CA HIS A 75 4.03 0.33 14.76
C HIS A 75 5.48 0.84 14.73
N ASP A 76 6.03 1.11 13.55
CA ASP A 76 7.35 1.74 13.39
C ASP A 76 7.55 2.14 11.91
N PRO A 77 7.44 3.44 11.55
CA PRO A 77 7.72 3.90 10.20
C PRO A 77 9.22 3.82 9.92
N GLY A 78 9.64 2.64 9.48
CA GLY A 78 11.04 2.33 9.15
C GLY A 78 11.36 2.48 7.66
N LYS A 79 12.56 2.01 7.30
CA LYS A 79 13.07 2.05 5.92
C LYS A 79 12.17 1.33 4.91
N HIS A 80 11.52 0.24 5.32
CA HIS A 80 10.58 -0.49 4.48
C HIS A 80 9.40 0.40 4.08
N LEU A 81 8.70 1.00 5.05
CA LEU A 81 7.63 1.95 4.79
C LEU A 81 8.04 3.15 3.93
N ALA A 82 9.27 3.65 4.09
CA ALA A 82 9.81 4.67 3.20
C ALA A 82 9.93 4.16 1.76
N THR A 83 10.32 2.89 1.56
CA THR A 83 10.39 2.28 0.23
C THR A 83 8.99 2.05 -0.34
N VAL A 84 8.04 1.55 0.45
CA VAL A 84 6.62 1.43 0.08
C VAL A 84 6.05 2.78 -0.35
N SER A 85 6.32 3.83 0.43
CA SER A 85 5.86 5.19 0.13
C SER A 85 6.49 5.74 -1.16
N ASP A 86 7.75 5.40 -1.44
CA ASP A 86 8.42 5.76 -2.69
C ASP A 86 7.71 5.16 -3.91
N VAL A 87 7.34 3.89 -3.81
CA VAL A 87 6.57 3.19 -4.85
C VAL A 87 5.16 3.77 -4.99
N LEU A 88 4.46 4.03 -3.88
CA LEU A 88 3.12 4.63 -3.90
C LEU A 88 3.13 6.05 -4.51
N ILE A 89 4.14 6.86 -4.18
CA ILE A 89 4.28 8.21 -4.73
C ILE A 89 4.62 8.18 -6.22
N SER A 90 5.30 7.13 -6.69
CA SER A 90 5.59 6.93 -8.11
C SER A 90 4.37 6.42 -8.89
N ASP A 91 3.46 5.68 -8.26
CA ASP A 91 2.24 5.12 -8.87
C ASP A 91 1.07 6.12 -8.91
N LYS A 92 1.25 7.21 -9.65
CA LYS A 92 0.24 8.28 -9.73
C LYS A 92 -0.90 7.93 -10.70
N PRO A 93 -2.16 8.28 -10.38
CA PRO A 93 -2.63 8.95 -9.16
C PRO A 93 -2.99 7.97 -8.02
N LYS A 94 -2.98 6.66 -8.27
CA LYS A 94 -3.56 5.65 -7.37
C LYS A 94 -2.86 5.56 -6.01
N GLY A 95 -1.53 5.56 -6.00
CA GLY A 95 -0.78 5.49 -4.75
C GLY A 95 -0.92 6.74 -3.89
N ILE A 96 -1.07 7.92 -4.51
CA ILE A 96 -1.38 9.17 -3.78
C ILE A 96 -2.77 9.13 -3.14
N ASP A 97 -3.75 8.58 -3.85
CA ASP A 97 -5.11 8.38 -3.32
C ASP A 97 -5.14 7.38 -2.15
N ILE A 98 -4.31 6.33 -2.18
CA ILE A 98 -4.10 5.43 -1.04
C ILE A 98 -3.48 6.17 0.14
N LEU A 99 -2.40 6.94 -0.09
CA LEU A 99 -1.77 7.76 0.96
C LEU A 99 -2.77 8.75 1.58
N ALA A 100 -3.61 9.39 0.77
CA ALA A 100 -4.62 10.33 1.24
C ALA A 100 -5.68 9.69 2.15
N ARG A 101 -5.90 8.37 2.06
CA ARG A 101 -6.84 7.65 2.93
C ARG A 101 -6.22 7.21 4.25
N ILE A 102 -4.92 6.92 4.27
CA ILE A 102 -4.24 6.39 5.45
C ILE A 102 -3.64 7.49 6.34
N LEU A 103 -3.21 8.61 5.74
CA LEU A 103 -2.53 9.70 6.46
C LEU A 103 -3.55 10.57 7.19
N ALA A 104 -3.25 10.97 8.42
CA ALA A 104 -4.18 11.74 9.27
C ALA A 104 -4.57 13.10 8.67
N GLY A 105 -3.66 13.76 7.94
CA GLY A 105 -3.88 15.02 7.22
C GLY A 105 -4.51 14.84 5.83
N GLY A 106 -4.84 13.61 5.45
CA GLY A 106 -5.60 13.29 4.25
C GLY A 106 -4.93 13.73 2.95
N SER A 107 -5.71 14.26 2.01
CA SER A 107 -5.24 14.65 0.68
C SER A 107 -4.18 15.75 0.70
N GLU A 108 -4.22 16.68 1.66
CA GLU A 108 -3.22 17.75 1.74
C GLU A 108 -1.84 17.20 2.13
N GLU A 109 -1.81 16.29 3.10
CA GLU A 109 -0.58 15.65 3.56
C GLU A 109 0.00 14.73 2.48
N ALA A 110 -0.85 13.96 1.79
CA ALA A 110 -0.43 13.13 0.66
C ALA A 110 0.13 13.95 -0.49
N SER A 111 -0.51 15.08 -0.84
CA SER A 111 -0.04 16.00 -1.89
C SER A 111 1.28 16.68 -1.49
N PHE A 112 1.45 16.97 -0.21
CA PHE A 112 2.70 17.50 0.31
C PHE A 112 3.85 16.51 0.15
N LEU A 113 3.63 15.25 0.54
CA LEU A 113 4.61 14.19 0.33
C LEU A 113 4.91 14.07 -1.17
N GLU A 114 3.90 13.95 -2.03
CA GLU A 114 4.09 13.88 -3.48
C GLU A 114 5.03 14.97 -4.02
N LYS A 115 4.85 16.21 -3.56
CA LYS A 115 5.61 17.37 -4.03
C LYS A 115 7.05 17.40 -3.51
N HIS A 116 7.26 16.98 -2.26
CA HIS A 116 8.53 17.16 -1.57
C HIS A 116 9.33 15.86 -1.38
N TRP A 117 8.77 14.72 -1.77
CA TRP A 117 9.36 13.39 -1.54
C TRP A 117 10.71 13.19 -2.23
N ALA A 118 10.85 13.61 -3.48
CA ALA A 118 12.10 13.45 -4.22
C ALA A 118 13.19 14.43 -3.76
N CYS A 119 12.79 15.57 -3.18
CA CYS A 119 13.67 16.66 -2.74
C CYS A 119 13.57 16.91 -1.24
N PHE A 120 13.41 15.84 -0.45
CA PHE A 120 13.10 15.91 0.98
C PHE A 120 14.16 16.62 1.84
N ASN A 121 15.41 16.69 1.36
CA ASN A 121 16.53 17.43 1.98
C ASN A 121 16.92 18.70 1.21
N ALA A 122 16.09 19.16 0.26
CA ALA A 122 16.29 20.44 -0.41
C ALA A 122 15.48 21.54 0.29
N PRO A 123 16.01 22.77 0.42
CA PRO A 123 15.24 23.88 0.96
C PRO A 123 14.04 24.18 0.06
N VAL A 124 12.89 24.35 0.69
CA VAL A 124 11.65 24.76 0.04
C VAL A 124 11.75 26.25 -0.24
N LYS A 125 11.48 26.63 -1.49
CA LYS A 125 11.41 28.04 -1.89
C LYS A 125 10.22 28.70 -1.22
N THR A 126 10.48 29.43 -0.13
CA THR A 126 9.50 30.24 0.59
C THR A 126 10.06 31.65 0.82
N HIS A 127 9.29 32.53 1.48
CA HIS A 127 9.81 33.84 1.90
C HIS A 127 10.82 33.73 3.05
N GLU A 128 10.84 32.59 3.75
CA GLU A 128 11.81 32.25 4.79
C GLU A 128 12.89 31.36 4.16
N ASP A 129 14.15 31.77 4.29
CA ASP A 129 15.30 30.96 3.88
C ASP A 129 15.49 29.77 4.83
N GLY A 130 16.04 28.65 4.32
CA GLY A 130 16.40 27.50 5.16
C GLY A 130 15.21 26.66 5.65
N VAL A 131 14.03 26.78 5.06
CA VAL A 131 12.87 25.92 5.40
C VAL A 131 12.95 24.62 4.61
N TYR A 132 12.94 23.47 5.29
CA TYR A 132 12.97 22.15 4.67
C TYR A 132 11.61 21.45 4.78
N PRO A 133 11.33 20.42 3.97
CA PRO A 133 10.09 19.65 4.05
C PRO A 133 9.76 19.17 5.47
N LEU A 134 10.74 18.72 6.25
CA LEU A 134 10.51 18.30 7.62
C LEU A 134 10.00 19.45 8.52
N HIS A 135 10.50 20.68 8.35
CA HIS A 135 10.00 21.86 9.06
C HIS A 135 8.54 22.16 8.70
N LEU A 136 8.16 22.02 7.44
CA LEU A 136 6.78 22.25 6.99
C LEU A 136 5.83 21.19 7.55
N ALA A 137 6.22 19.92 7.53
CA ALA A 137 5.43 18.83 8.13
C ALA A 137 5.21 19.08 9.63
N ALA A 138 6.26 19.45 10.36
CA ALA A 138 6.18 19.80 11.77
C ALA A 138 5.28 21.02 12.02
N LYS A 139 5.43 22.10 11.24
CA LYS A 139 4.60 23.32 11.31
C LYS A 139 3.12 23.04 11.06
N LYS A 140 2.81 22.07 10.18
CA LYS A 140 1.44 21.64 9.85
C LYS A 140 0.87 20.60 10.83
N GLY A 141 1.69 20.04 11.71
CA GLY A 141 1.28 18.95 12.62
C GLY A 141 1.12 17.60 11.92
N TRP A 142 1.68 17.45 10.73
CA TRP A 142 1.65 16.23 9.91
C TRP A 142 2.69 15.23 10.40
N LYS A 143 2.31 14.52 11.47
CA LYS A 143 3.18 13.54 12.15
C LYS A 143 3.57 12.40 11.23
N ASP A 144 2.63 11.92 10.42
CA ASP A 144 2.84 10.78 9.53
C ASP A 144 3.83 11.16 8.41
N ALA A 145 3.64 12.32 7.77
CA ALA A 145 4.59 12.83 6.80
C ALA A 145 5.97 13.10 7.40
N ALA A 146 6.04 13.68 8.61
CA ALA A 146 7.31 13.87 9.30
C ALA A 146 8.02 12.54 9.54
N ALA A 147 7.29 11.52 10.03
CA ALA A 147 7.84 10.19 10.28
C ALA A 147 8.32 9.52 8.98
N LEU A 148 7.56 9.61 7.89
CA LEU A 148 7.95 9.07 6.58
C LEU A 148 9.20 9.77 6.01
N LEU A 149 9.30 11.08 6.16
CA LEU A 149 10.49 11.84 5.73
C LEU A 149 11.72 11.41 6.54
N LEU A 150 11.59 11.24 7.86
CA LEU A 150 12.67 10.73 8.72
C LEU A 150 13.08 9.31 8.34
N ALA A 151 12.10 8.43 8.08
CA ALA A 151 12.32 7.06 7.62
C ALA A 151 13.05 7.01 6.27
N LYS A 152 12.81 7.99 5.40
CA LYS A 152 13.52 8.19 4.13
C LYS A 152 14.96 8.73 4.33
N GLY A 153 15.28 9.26 5.50
CA GLY A 153 16.59 9.82 5.84
C GLY A 153 16.65 11.34 5.77
N ALA A 154 15.53 12.05 6.02
CA ALA A 154 15.54 13.49 6.14
C ALA A 154 16.45 13.95 7.29
N ASP A 155 17.24 15.00 7.04
CA ASP A 155 18.12 15.57 8.05
C ASP A 155 17.30 16.38 9.07
N VAL A 156 17.38 15.96 10.33
CA VAL A 156 16.68 16.61 11.46
C VAL A 156 17.27 17.99 11.75
N ASP A 157 18.57 18.17 11.45
CA ASP A 157 19.34 19.36 11.79
C ASP A 157 19.51 20.32 10.61
N ALA A 158 18.77 20.12 9.51
CA ALA A 158 18.82 20.97 8.33
C ALA A 158 18.52 22.44 8.70
N LYS A 159 19.34 23.38 8.21
CA LYS A 159 19.26 24.83 8.50
C LYS A 159 19.46 25.67 7.24
#